data_AF-A0A183D517-F1
#
_entry.id   AF-A0A183D517-F1
#
_cell.length_a   1.000
_cell.length_b   1.000
_cell.length_c   1.000
_cell.angle_alpha   90.00
_cell.angle_beta   90.00
_cell.angle_gamma   90.00
#
_symmetry.space_group_name_H-M   'P 1'
#
loop_
_entity.id
_entity.type
_entity.pdbx_description
1 polymer ?
#
loop_
_entity_poly.entity_id
_entity_poly.type
_entity_poly.pdbx_seq_one_letter_code
_entity_poly.pdbx_strand_id
1 'polypeptide(L)'
;MFSYTNLFNFFCLFVCMRKSKTNKQSAGQKRFVCGSLGPTNKTLSISPSVEKPEDKHKKCKGSFFPAFPELVNAYSEQARALLEGGVDVLLVETVFDTANAKAALFAIRTLFEEEGIPEVPVFLSGTIVDLSGRTLSGQTSEAFLISTQHGQLFAVGLNCALGAPEMRPFIQTIGAATTAWVICYPNAG
;
A
#
# COMPACT_ATOMS: atom_id res chain seq x y z
N MET A 1 13.43 15.30 -16.04
CA MET A 1 12.55 14.64 -17.04
C MET A 1 11.60 13.75 -16.24
N PHE A 2 10.29 14.02 -16.23
CA PHE A 2 9.36 13.18 -15.46
C PHE A 2 9.32 11.77 -16.07
N SER A 3 9.45 10.74 -15.24
CA SER A 3 9.21 9.36 -15.64
C SER A 3 7.77 9.22 -16.16
N TYR A 4 7.53 8.34 -17.14
CA TYR A 4 6.18 8.04 -17.66
C TYR A 4 5.20 7.69 -16.54
N THR A 5 5.68 6.98 -15.50
CA THR A 5 4.89 6.64 -14.31
C THR A 5 4.41 7.88 -13.57
N ASN A 6 5.25 8.91 -13.43
CA ASN A 6 4.87 10.15 -12.75
C ASN A 6 3.84 10.93 -13.56
N LEU A 7 4.04 11.05 -14.87
CA LEU A 7 3.05 11.67 -15.76
C LEU A 7 1.69 10.96 -15.67
N PHE A 8 1.69 9.62 -15.63
CA PHE A 8 0.48 8.84 -15.48
C PHE A 8 -0.21 9.08 -14.12
N ASN A 9 0.54 9.06 -13.02
CA ASN A 9 0.01 9.34 -11.67
C ASN A 9 -0.59 10.75 -11.58
N PHE A 10 0.11 11.76 -12.10
CA PHE A 10 -0.41 13.13 -12.17
C PHE A 10 -1.69 13.21 -13.01
N PHE A 11 -1.74 12.53 -14.15
CA PHE A 11 -2.92 12.50 -15.00
C PHE A 11 -4.12 11.87 -14.29
N CYS A 12 -3.96 10.69 -13.68
CA CYS A 12 -5.00 10.02 -12.90
C CYS A 12 -5.51 10.93 -11.78
N LEU A 13 -4.59 11.53 -11.04
CA LEU A 13 -4.94 12.41 -9.93
C LEU A 13 -5.71 13.64 -10.39
N PHE A 14 -5.26 14.26 -11.48
CA PHE A 14 -5.93 15.42 -12.07
C PHE A 14 -7.38 15.11 -12.47
N VAL A 15 -7.63 13.92 -13.05
CA VAL A 15 -8.98 13.44 -13.36
C VAL A 15 -9.80 13.26 -12.08
N CYS A 16 -9.26 12.60 -11.05
CA CYS A 16 -9.92 12.39 -9.77
C CYS A 16 -10.26 13.71 -9.06
N MET A 17 -9.31 14.66 -9.01
CA MET A 17 -9.50 15.97 -8.39
C MET A 17 -10.56 16.80 -9.11
N ARG A 18 -10.61 16.77 -10.44
CA ARG A 18 -11.68 17.42 -11.22
C ARG A 18 -13.06 16.83 -10.92
N LYS A 19 -13.15 15.50 -10.82
CA LYS A 19 -14.42 14.84 -10.49
C LYS A 19 -14.83 15.11 -9.04
N SER A 20 -13.88 15.11 -8.10
CA SER A 20 -14.10 15.45 -6.69
C SER A 20 -14.66 16.87 -6.55
N LYS A 21 -14.07 17.85 -7.24
CA LYS A 21 -14.54 19.25 -7.25
C LYS A 21 -15.95 19.41 -7.81
N THR A 22 -16.23 18.80 -8.96
CA THR A 22 -17.56 18.89 -9.60
C THR A 22 -18.65 18.21 -8.76
N ASN A 23 -18.37 17.04 -8.18
CA ASN A 23 -19.33 16.35 -7.30
C ASN A 23 -19.51 17.05 -5.94
N LYS A 24 -18.51 17.76 -5.43
CA LYS A 24 -18.65 18.58 -4.21
C LYS A 24 -19.66 19.70 -4.42
N GLN A 25 -19.65 20.33 -5.60
CA GLN A 25 -20.59 21.40 -5.95
C GLN A 25 -22.04 20.90 -6.06
N SER A 26 -22.25 19.64 -6.47
CA SER A 26 -23.60 19.07 -6.62
C SER A 26 -24.17 18.42 -5.37
N ALA A 27 -23.33 17.82 -4.51
CA ALA A 27 -23.78 17.00 -3.37
C ALA A 27 -23.61 17.65 -1.99
N GLY A 28 -22.95 18.82 -1.89
CA GLY A 28 -22.72 19.53 -0.62
C GLY A 28 -21.78 18.86 0.38
N GLN A 29 -21.35 17.62 0.14
CA GLN A 29 -20.44 16.85 1.00
C GLN A 29 -18.97 16.99 0.57
N LYS A 30 -18.06 17.04 1.55
CA LYS A 30 -16.61 17.00 1.29
C LYS A 30 -16.23 15.65 0.67
N ARG A 31 -15.41 15.70 -0.37
CA ARG A 31 -14.84 14.53 -1.06
C ARG A 31 -13.34 14.53 -0.81
N PHE A 32 -12.77 13.33 -0.73
CA PHE A 32 -11.34 13.12 -0.54
C PHE A 32 -10.78 12.32 -1.71
N VAL A 33 -9.51 12.55 -2.03
CA VAL A 33 -8.78 11.82 -3.06
C VAL A 33 -7.66 11.03 -2.42
N CYS A 34 -7.70 9.72 -2.63
CA CYS A 34 -6.74 8.79 -2.09
C CYS A 34 -5.73 8.40 -3.17
N GLY A 35 -4.44 8.66 -2.93
CA GLY A 35 -3.34 8.25 -3.78
C GLY A 35 -3.00 6.78 -3.56
N SER A 36 -3.36 5.93 -4.52
CA SER A 36 -3.09 4.49 -4.44
C SER A 36 -1.63 4.16 -4.77
N LEU A 37 -1.01 3.36 -3.90
CA LEU A 37 0.26 2.68 -4.11
C LEU A 37 0.01 1.17 -4.07
N GLY A 38 -0.21 0.60 -5.25
CA GLY A 38 -0.42 -0.83 -5.41
C GLY A 38 0.87 -1.65 -5.21
N PRO A 39 0.74 -2.98 -5.23
CA PRO A 39 1.87 -3.87 -5.12
C PRO A 39 2.68 -3.85 -6.42
N THR A 40 3.99 -4.05 -6.30
CA THR A 40 4.85 -4.24 -7.47
C THR A 40 4.83 -5.70 -7.93
N ASN A 41 5.28 -5.96 -9.16
CA ASN A 41 5.49 -7.32 -9.66
C ASN A 41 6.73 -8.02 -9.07
N LYS A 42 7.40 -7.38 -8.10
CA LYS A 42 8.57 -7.91 -7.39
C LYS A 42 8.16 -8.28 -5.97
N THR A 43 8.54 -9.47 -5.54
CA THR A 43 8.45 -9.92 -4.15
C THR A 43 9.83 -9.86 -3.53
N LEU A 44 9.90 -9.44 -2.26
CA LEU A 44 11.11 -9.48 -1.46
C LEU A 44 11.19 -10.75 -0.61
N SER A 45 10.05 -11.26 -0.15
CA SER A 45 10.01 -12.41 0.76
C SER A 45 9.82 -13.76 0.05
N ILE A 46 9.36 -13.75 -1.20
CA ILE A 46 8.94 -14.93 -1.96
C ILE A 46 9.85 -15.13 -3.18
N SER A 47 10.35 -16.36 -3.37
CA SER A 47 11.15 -16.71 -4.55
C SER A 47 10.23 -16.93 -5.75
N PRO A 48 10.62 -16.50 -6.96
CA PRO A 48 9.91 -16.88 -8.17
C PRO A 48 10.01 -18.38 -8.49
N SER A 49 10.92 -19.13 -7.85
CA SER A 49 11.08 -20.57 -8.03
C SER A 49 11.05 -21.31 -6.69
N VAL A 50 10.22 -22.35 -6.61
CA VAL A 50 10.18 -23.28 -5.46
C VAL A 50 11.49 -24.07 -5.35
N GLU A 51 12.06 -24.45 -6.49
CA GLU A 51 13.30 -25.24 -6.55
C GLU A 51 14.55 -24.44 -6.20
N LYS A 52 14.47 -23.09 -6.29
CA LYS A 52 15.58 -22.18 -6.00
C LYS A 52 15.13 -21.10 -5.01
N PRO A 53 14.99 -21.43 -3.71
CA PRO A 53 14.56 -20.48 -2.69
C PRO A 53 15.49 -19.27 -2.52
N GLU A 54 16.75 -19.37 -2.94
CA GLU A 54 17.75 -18.30 -2.95
C GLU A 54 17.50 -17.24 -4.05
N ASP A 55 16.65 -17.55 -5.04
CA ASP A 55 16.39 -16.69 -6.20
C ASP A 55 15.43 -15.51 -5.91
N LYS A 56 15.04 -15.32 -4.64
CA LYS A 56 14.17 -14.21 -4.15
C LYS A 56 14.57 -12.83 -4.69
N HIS A 57 15.85 -12.62 -5.00
CA HIS A 57 16.36 -11.34 -5.47
C HIS A 57 16.79 -11.30 -6.95
N LYS A 58 16.68 -12.40 -7.71
CA LYS A 58 17.21 -12.45 -9.09
C LYS A 58 16.43 -11.61 -10.12
N LYS A 59 15.17 -11.24 -9.83
CA LYS A 59 14.38 -10.33 -10.70
C LYS A 59 14.78 -8.86 -10.57
N CYS A 60 15.62 -8.51 -9.59
CA CYS A 60 16.33 -7.23 -9.55
C CYS A 60 17.59 -7.38 -10.39
N LYS A 61 17.73 -6.60 -11.47
CA LYS A 61 18.78 -6.80 -12.49
C LYS A 61 20.18 -6.77 -11.87
N GLY A 62 20.79 -7.94 -11.69
CA GLY A 62 22.25 -8.11 -11.65
C GLY A 62 23.03 -7.52 -10.48
N SER A 63 22.54 -7.56 -9.23
CA SER A 63 23.38 -7.15 -8.08
C SER A 63 23.02 -7.87 -6.78
N PHE A 64 24.06 -8.30 -6.07
CA PHE A 64 24.06 -8.90 -4.72
C PHE A 64 23.71 -7.88 -3.59
N PHE A 65 23.13 -6.71 -3.91
CA PHE A 65 22.76 -5.64 -2.97
C PHE A 65 21.57 -4.83 -3.52
N PRO A 66 20.57 -4.45 -2.71
CA PRO A 66 19.42 -5.28 -2.36
C PRO A 66 18.15 -4.79 -3.08
N ALA A 67 17.21 -5.70 -3.32
CA ALA A 67 15.89 -5.39 -3.89
C ALA A 67 15.07 -4.39 -3.05
N PHE A 68 15.39 -4.22 -1.77
CA PHE A 68 14.69 -3.30 -0.86
C PHE A 68 14.93 -1.83 -1.22
N PRO A 69 16.17 -1.30 -1.30
CA PRO A 69 16.42 0.06 -1.80
C PRO A 69 15.80 0.36 -3.18
N GLU A 70 15.76 -0.61 -4.09
CA GLU A 70 15.11 -0.41 -5.39
C GLU A 70 13.61 -0.17 -5.24
N LEU A 71 12.93 -0.95 -4.39
CA LEU A 71 11.51 -0.76 -4.09
C LEU A 71 11.26 0.53 -3.30
N VAL A 72 12.12 0.88 -2.35
CA VAL A 72 12.05 2.16 -1.64
C VAL A 72 12.10 3.30 -2.65
N ASN A 73 13.07 3.31 -3.57
CA ASN A 73 13.18 4.36 -4.58
C ASN A 73 11.93 4.44 -5.48
N ALA A 74 11.40 3.29 -5.91
CA ALA A 74 10.19 3.25 -6.73
C ALA A 74 8.95 3.79 -5.97
N TYR A 75 8.79 3.39 -4.70
CA TYR A 75 7.70 3.89 -3.86
C TYR A 75 7.88 5.36 -3.51
N SER A 76 9.10 5.84 -3.26
CA SER A 76 9.40 7.25 -3.03
C SER A 76 9.03 8.11 -4.24
N GLU A 77 9.39 7.66 -5.46
CA GLU A 77 9.06 8.38 -6.68
C GLU A 77 7.53 8.48 -6.87
N GLN A 78 6.81 7.37 -6.71
CA GLN A 78 5.35 7.34 -6.81
C GLN A 78 4.66 8.18 -5.72
N ALA A 79 5.06 8.01 -4.46
CA ALA A 79 4.48 8.74 -3.33
C ALA A 79 4.72 10.24 -3.48
N ARG A 80 5.93 10.67 -3.86
CA ARG A 80 6.25 12.07 -4.11
C ARG A 80 5.35 12.67 -5.19
N ALA A 81 5.19 11.98 -6.33
CA ALA A 81 4.31 12.44 -7.40
C ALA A 81 2.84 12.59 -6.96
N LEU A 82 2.34 11.66 -6.13
CA LEU A 82 0.99 11.73 -5.57
C LEU A 82 0.83 12.91 -4.59
N LEU A 83 1.81 13.11 -3.70
CA LEU A 83 1.83 14.20 -2.72
C LEU A 83 1.92 15.57 -3.39
N GLU A 84 2.85 15.75 -4.34
CA GLU A 84 2.97 16.98 -5.15
C GLU A 84 1.68 17.30 -5.91
N GLY A 85 0.97 16.25 -6.33
CA GLY A 85 -0.32 16.38 -6.99
C GLY A 85 -1.50 16.72 -6.06
N GLY A 86 -1.29 16.69 -4.73
CA GLY A 86 -2.26 17.13 -3.74
C GLY A 86 -3.32 16.09 -3.35
N VAL A 87 -2.93 14.83 -3.20
CA VAL A 87 -3.79 13.80 -2.56
C VAL A 87 -4.11 14.15 -1.11
N ASP A 88 -5.28 13.76 -0.63
CA ASP A 88 -5.68 13.96 0.77
C ASP A 88 -5.17 12.83 1.68
N VAL A 89 -4.91 11.64 1.12
CA VAL A 89 -4.54 10.41 1.82
C VAL A 89 -3.65 9.57 0.90
N LEU A 90 -2.63 8.91 1.43
CA LEU A 90 -1.91 7.85 0.73
C LEU A 90 -2.44 6.47 1.14
N LEU A 91 -2.63 5.57 0.19
CA LEU A 91 -3.10 4.20 0.44
C LEU A 91 -2.13 3.20 -0.16
N VAL A 92 -1.38 2.52 0.71
CA VAL A 92 -0.59 1.35 0.34
C VAL A 92 -1.54 0.15 0.36
N GLU A 93 -1.86 -0.42 -0.79
CA GLU A 93 -2.93 -1.43 -0.89
C GLU A 93 -2.54 -2.70 -1.62
N THR A 94 -3.39 -3.73 -1.44
CA THR A 94 -3.23 -5.06 -2.04
C THR A 94 -1.88 -5.67 -1.68
N VAL A 95 -1.49 -5.51 -0.41
CA VAL A 95 -0.21 -6.00 0.09
C VAL A 95 -0.30 -7.51 0.31
N PHE A 96 0.36 -8.26 -0.58
CA PHE A 96 0.57 -9.71 -0.43
C PHE A 96 1.94 -10.05 0.17
N ASP A 97 2.92 -9.15 0.04
CA ASP A 97 4.27 -9.26 0.61
C ASP A 97 4.52 -8.12 1.60
N THR A 98 4.59 -8.46 2.90
CA THR A 98 4.79 -7.46 3.95
C THR A 98 6.11 -6.71 3.81
N ALA A 99 7.16 -7.34 3.27
CA ALA A 99 8.43 -6.65 3.06
C ALA A 99 8.30 -5.50 2.03
N ASN A 100 7.42 -5.65 1.03
CA ASN A 100 7.10 -4.57 0.11
C ASN A 100 6.37 -3.42 0.81
N ALA A 101 5.41 -3.74 1.69
CA ALA A 101 4.75 -2.70 2.50
C ALA A 101 5.75 -1.96 3.38
N LYS A 102 6.72 -2.65 4.00
CA LYS A 102 7.79 -1.99 4.76
C LYS A 102 8.60 -1.04 3.89
N ALA A 103 8.91 -1.42 2.65
CA ALA A 103 9.61 -0.54 1.70
C ALA A 103 8.76 0.71 1.36
N ALA A 104 7.46 0.53 1.11
CA ALA A 104 6.55 1.64 0.84
C ALA A 104 6.39 2.59 2.04
N LEU A 105 6.20 2.04 3.24
CA LEU A 105 6.07 2.81 4.48
C LEU A 105 7.36 3.55 4.82
N PHE A 106 8.51 2.90 4.65
CA PHE A 106 9.81 3.55 4.80
C PHE A 106 9.97 4.73 3.84
N ALA A 107 9.68 4.51 2.54
CA ALA A 107 9.70 5.56 1.53
C ALA A 107 8.82 6.76 1.89
N ILE A 108 7.58 6.50 2.34
CA ILE A 108 6.63 7.55 2.74
C ILE A 108 7.11 8.31 3.98
N ARG A 109 7.58 7.62 5.03
CA ARG A 109 8.11 8.28 6.23
C ARG A 109 9.34 9.12 5.93
N THR A 110 10.27 8.63 5.12
CA THR A 110 11.44 9.39 4.67
C THR A 110 11.03 10.68 3.94
N LEU A 111 10.01 10.64 3.08
CA LEU A 111 9.50 11.85 2.41
C LEU A 111 8.97 12.89 3.40
N PHE A 112 8.28 12.45 4.45
CA PHE A 112 7.76 13.37 5.48
C PHE A 112 8.85 13.91 6.40
N GLU A 113 9.78 13.05 6.84
CA GLU A 113 10.75 13.37 7.89
C GLU A 113 12.02 14.00 7.36
N GLU A 114 12.59 13.46 6.27
CA GLU A 114 13.88 13.91 5.74
C GLU A 114 13.72 14.97 4.66
N GLU A 115 12.71 14.84 3.80
CA GLU A 115 12.46 15.80 2.71
C GLU A 115 11.50 16.93 3.12
N GLY A 116 10.87 16.83 4.31
CA GLY A 116 9.99 17.86 4.86
C GLY A 116 8.68 18.05 4.07
N ILE A 117 8.24 17.03 3.32
CA ILE A 117 6.96 17.08 2.62
C ILE A 117 5.82 17.05 3.66
N PRO A 118 4.79 17.92 3.55
CA PRO A 118 3.67 17.91 4.49
C PRO A 118 3.00 16.53 4.59
N GLU A 119 2.83 16.07 5.82
CA GLU A 119 2.25 14.76 6.10
C GLU A 119 0.75 14.72 5.79
N VAL A 120 0.32 13.64 5.15
CA VAL A 120 -1.08 13.25 4.96
C VAL A 120 -1.32 11.90 5.64
N PRO A 121 -2.56 11.57 6.05
CA PRO A 121 -2.87 10.25 6.58
C PRO A 121 -2.41 9.12 5.65
N VAL A 122 -1.78 8.09 6.24
CA VAL A 122 -1.34 6.89 5.53
C VAL A 122 -2.23 5.72 5.90
N PHE A 123 -2.84 5.12 4.88
CA PHE A 123 -3.68 3.93 4.99
C PHE A 123 -2.91 2.73 4.47
N LEU A 124 -3.10 1.58 5.10
CA LEU A 124 -2.51 0.31 4.68
C LEU A 124 -3.58 -0.77 4.55
N SER A 125 -3.61 -1.43 3.40
CA SER A 125 -4.52 -2.56 3.17
C SER A 125 -3.76 -3.80 2.72
N GLY A 126 -3.86 -4.85 3.53
CA GLY A 126 -3.33 -6.18 3.23
C GLY A 126 -4.31 -7.02 2.42
N THR A 127 -3.79 -8.08 1.80
CA THR A 127 -4.62 -9.09 1.15
C THR A 127 -4.32 -10.47 1.72
N ILE A 128 -5.33 -11.05 2.36
CA ILE A 128 -5.34 -12.45 2.78
C ILE A 128 -5.84 -13.27 1.60
N VAL A 129 -5.07 -14.29 1.20
CA VAL A 129 -5.30 -14.98 -0.08
C VAL A 129 -6.30 -16.13 0.02
N ASP A 130 -6.54 -16.66 1.21
CA ASP A 130 -7.48 -17.75 1.46
C ASP A 130 -7.95 -17.78 2.93
N LEU A 131 -8.79 -18.77 3.27
CA LEU A 131 -9.35 -18.95 4.61
C LEU A 131 -8.30 -19.38 5.67
N SER A 132 -7.03 -19.58 5.31
CA SER A 132 -5.96 -19.79 6.30
C SER A 132 -5.67 -18.53 7.11
N GLY A 133 -6.14 -17.36 6.65
CA GLY A 133 -5.91 -16.08 7.33
C GLY A 133 -4.52 -15.52 7.13
N ARG A 134 -3.81 -15.97 6.09
CA ARG A 134 -2.44 -15.55 5.79
C ARG A 134 -2.32 -14.73 4.53
N THR A 135 -1.37 -13.80 4.53
CA THR A 135 -0.89 -13.16 3.31
C THR A 135 -0.17 -14.19 2.43
N LEU A 136 0.10 -13.86 1.16
CA LEU A 136 0.91 -14.73 0.27
C LEU A 136 2.33 -14.98 0.83
N SER A 137 2.85 -14.02 1.61
CA SER A 137 4.12 -14.13 2.33
C SER A 137 4.02 -14.96 3.63
N GLY A 138 2.86 -15.52 3.94
CA GLY A 138 2.63 -16.44 5.05
C GLY A 138 2.35 -15.79 6.41
N GLN A 139 2.22 -14.46 6.48
CA GLN A 139 1.96 -13.76 7.74
C GLN A 139 0.48 -13.79 8.13
N THR A 140 0.20 -13.97 9.43
CA THR A 140 -1.14 -13.74 9.99
C THR A 140 -1.45 -12.24 10.06
N SER A 141 -2.72 -11.88 10.29
CA SER A 141 -3.15 -10.49 10.45
C SER A 141 -2.41 -9.76 11.57
N GLU A 142 -2.18 -10.41 12.72
CA GLU A 142 -1.46 -9.81 13.85
C GLU A 142 0.02 -9.61 13.52
N ALA A 143 0.65 -10.60 12.87
CA ALA A 143 2.03 -10.49 12.43
C ALA A 143 2.21 -9.35 11.42
N PHE A 144 1.23 -9.16 10.52
CA PHE A 144 1.20 -8.05 9.57
C PHE A 144 1.13 -6.70 10.29
N LEU A 145 0.23 -6.56 11.27
CA LEU A 145 0.10 -5.33 12.07
C LEU A 145 1.39 -4.97 12.81
N ILE A 146 1.97 -5.93 13.54
CA ILE A 146 3.24 -5.74 14.26
C ILE A 146 4.36 -5.34 13.28
N SER A 147 4.42 -6.02 12.13
CA SER A 147 5.47 -5.77 11.13
C SER A 147 5.39 -4.38 10.49
N THR A 148 4.23 -3.73 10.54
CA THR A 148 3.93 -2.46 9.84
C THR A 148 3.65 -1.29 10.77
N GLN A 149 3.66 -1.51 12.09
CA GLN A 149 3.39 -0.49 13.11
C GLN A 149 4.27 0.77 13.01
N HIS A 150 5.53 0.61 12.57
CA HIS A 150 6.47 1.71 12.33
C HIS A 150 5.99 2.72 11.27
N GLY A 151 5.00 2.37 10.45
CA GLY A 151 4.42 3.25 9.43
C GLY A 151 3.50 4.35 9.98
N GLN A 152 3.22 4.37 11.30
CA GLN A 152 2.34 5.36 11.95
C GLN A 152 0.98 5.51 11.23
N LEU A 153 0.36 4.37 10.96
CA LEU A 153 -0.83 4.27 10.11
C LEU A 153 -2.03 4.98 10.74
N PHE A 154 -2.71 5.79 9.95
CA PHE A 154 -4.01 6.34 10.35
C PHE A 154 -5.10 5.26 10.27
N ALA A 155 -5.03 4.41 9.25
CA ALA A 155 -5.94 3.28 9.08
C ALA A 155 -5.23 2.03 8.54
N VAL A 156 -5.69 0.87 8.96
CA VAL A 156 -5.18 -0.44 8.52
C VAL A 156 -6.30 -1.44 8.31
N GLY A 157 -6.17 -2.33 7.34
CA GLY A 157 -7.24 -3.27 7.05
C GLY A 157 -6.97 -4.23 5.92
N LEU A 158 -8.04 -4.70 5.29
CA LEU A 158 -7.98 -5.72 4.25
C LEU A 158 -8.80 -5.38 3.01
N ASN A 159 -8.32 -5.86 1.87
CA ASN A 159 -8.98 -5.75 0.59
C ASN A 159 -8.78 -6.95 -0.32
N CYS A 160 -9.69 -7.07 -1.29
CA CYS A 160 -9.66 -8.08 -2.35
C CYS A 160 -9.67 -9.52 -1.82
N ALA A 161 -9.46 -10.48 -2.75
CA ALA A 161 -9.39 -11.93 -2.57
C ALA A 161 -10.64 -12.61 -1.99
N LEU A 162 -11.08 -12.19 -0.81
CA LEU A 162 -12.19 -12.76 -0.06
C LEU A 162 -13.46 -11.92 -0.21
N GLY A 163 -14.61 -12.60 -0.12
CA GLY A 163 -15.90 -11.96 0.05
C GLY A 163 -16.11 -11.43 1.47
N ALA A 164 -17.14 -10.59 1.67
CA ALA A 164 -17.43 -10.00 2.98
C ALA A 164 -17.63 -11.03 4.12
N PRO A 165 -18.34 -12.17 3.93
CA PRO A 165 -18.50 -13.16 4.99
C PRO A 165 -17.18 -13.80 5.43
N GLU A 166 -16.30 -14.06 4.46
CA GLU A 166 -15.00 -14.71 4.66
C GLU A 166 -13.98 -13.76 5.29
N MET A 167 -14.04 -12.47 4.95
CA MET A 167 -13.11 -11.45 5.45
C MET A 167 -13.45 -11.00 6.89
N ARG A 168 -14.71 -11.13 7.32
CA ARG A 168 -15.20 -10.71 8.64
C ARG A 168 -14.34 -11.15 9.83
N PRO A 169 -13.98 -12.44 10.01
CA PRO A 169 -13.17 -12.86 11.16
C PRO A 169 -11.81 -12.17 11.21
N PHE A 170 -11.16 -11.96 10.06
CA PHE A 170 -9.85 -11.31 9.99
C PHE A 170 -9.93 -9.80 10.30
N ILE A 171 -11.02 -9.14 9.91
CA ILE A 171 -11.29 -7.75 10.29
C ILE A 171 -11.53 -7.62 11.80
N GLN A 172 -12.21 -8.58 12.43
CA GLN A 172 -12.39 -8.59 13.89
C GLN A 172 -11.05 -8.75 14.61
N THR A 173 -10.18 -9.65 14.12
CA THR A 173 -8.82 -9.80 14.62
C THR A 173 -8.03 -8.50 14.51
N ILE A 174 -8.06 -7.84 13.35
CA ILE A 174 -7.35 -6.57 13.14
C ILE A 174 -7.87 -5.50 14.09
N GLY A 175 -9.18 -5.33 14.18
CA GLY A 175 -9.79 -4.31 15.04
C GLY A 175 -9.53 -4.51 16.52
N ALA A 176 -9.30 -5.75 16.97
CA ALA A 176 -8.91 -6.05 18.35
C ALA A 176 -7.42 -5.78 18.63
N ALA A 177 -6.58 -5.75 17.59
CA ALA A 177 -5.13 -5.71 17.70
C ALA A 177 -4.49 -4.37 17.30
N THR A 178 -5.28 -3.35 16.97
CA THR A 178 -4.78 -2.02 16.55
C THR A 178 -5.60 -0.88 17.16
N THR A 179 -4.93 0.27 17.35
CA THR A 179 -5.59 1.54 17.73
C THR A 179 -5.91 2.41 16.51
N ALA A 180 -5.38 2.06 15.33
CA ALA A 180 -5.69 2.73 14.08
C ALA A 180 -7.13 2.45 13.62
N TRP A 181 -7.66 3.29 12.72
CA TRP A 181 -8.95 3.01 12.11
C TRP A 181 -8.89 1.74 11.26
N VAL A 182 -10.02 1.03 11.16
CA VAL A 182 -10.10 -0.19 10.36
C VAL A 182 -10.74 0.10 9.01
N ILE A 183 -10.07 -0.27 7.92
CA ILE A 183 -10.61 -0.21 6.55
C ILE A 183 -10.93 -1.62 6.03
N CYS A 184 -11.95 -1.73 5.18
CA CYS A 184 -12.36 -3.00 4.61
C CYS A 184 -13.08 -2.78 3.29
N TYR A 185 -12.61 -3.39 2.22
CA TYR A 185 -13.26 -3.34 0.90
C TYR A 185 -13.14 -4.70 0.19
N PRO A 186 -14.02 -5.66 0.54
CA PRO A 186 -13.97 -7.04 0.05
C PRO A 186 -14.48 -7.15 -1.40
N ASN A 187 -14.21 -8.29 -2.03
CA ASN A 187 -14.78 -8.61 -3.34
C ASN A 187 -16.29 -8.88 -3.24
N ALA A 188 -17.01 -8.62 -4.34
CA ALA A 188 -18.37 -9.13 -4.49
C ALA A 188 -18.29 -10.66 -4.64
N GLY A 189 -18.79 -11.38 -3.64
CA GLY A 189 -18.81 -12.85 -3.61
C GLY A 189 -19.72 -13.45 -4.66
#